data_AF-A0A9X3YS19-F1
#
_entry.id   AF-A0A9X3YS19-F1
#
_cell.length_a   1.000
_cell.length_b   1.000
_cell.length_c   1.000
_cell.angle_alpha   90.00
_cell.angle_beta   90.00
_cell.angle_gamma   90.00
#
_symmetry.space_group_name_H-M   'P 1'
#
loop_
_entity.id
_entity.type
_entity.pdbx_description
1 polymer ?
#
loop_
_entity_poly.entity_id
_entity_poly.type
_entity_poly.pdbx_seq_one_letter_code
_entity_poly.pdbx_strand_id
1 'polypeptide(L)'
;MRTFDASALLDAWEHGYGLPPPQRALALLAYGWPHVPRDELASAPLGRRDAWLARLRIALFGPELAFVATCPHCASVVESTLDAAPLALDAPPPDPRSIEIDGARVTLRAATSADLADLPRDADAARRLLALRVIDAGDTTLDADALTEASLAAIADALAQIDPGAATDLALDCPDCGARWHGGLDIAAFLWREIDAWARRTLREVHALARAYAWREADVLALSPTRRKLYLELCGA
;
A
#
# COMPACT_ATOMS: atom_id res chain seq x y z
N MET A 1 15.64 6.48 5.06
CA MET A 1 14.86 5.31 5.45
C MET A 1 15.66 4.52 6.47
N ARG A 2 15.08 4.19 7.62
CA ARG A 2 15.72 3.38 8.66
C ARG A 2 15.73 1.91 8.23
N THR A 3 16.77 1.16 8.61
CA THR A 3 16.81 -0.30 8.50
C THR A 3 15.92 -0.96 9.56
N PHE A 4 15.13 -1.95 9.17
CA PHE A 4 14.35 -2.76 10.09
C PHE A 4 15.14 -3.98 10.50
N ASP A 5 15.40 -4.13 11.80
CA ASP A 5 15.66 -5.45 12.35
C ASP A 5 14.33 -6.18 12.63
N ALA A 6 14.40 -7.45 13.03
CA ALA A 6 13.21 -8.25 13.26
C ALA A 6 12.34 -7.70 14.42
N SER A 7 12.93 -7.09 15.44
CA SER A 7 12.16 -6.50 16.54
C SER A 7 11.40 -5.27 16.05
N ALA A 8 12.08 -4.36 15.36
CA ALA A 8 11.48 -3.14 14.84
C ALA A 8 10.35 -3.42 13.82
N LEU A 9 10.48 -4.49 13.02
CA LEU A 9 9.42 -4.88 12.07
C LEU A 9 8.22 -5.51 12.78
N LEU A 10 8.44 -6.27 13.86
CA LEU A 10 7.35 -6.75 14.72
C LEU A 10 6.64 -5.60 15.42
N ASP A 11 7.36 -4.61 15.96
CA ASP A 11 6.76 -3.43 16.58
C ASP A 11 5.89 -2.65 15.59
N ALA A 12 6.38 -2.46 14.35
CA ALA A 12 5.64 -1.80 13.28
C ALA A 12 4.37 -2.57 12.89
N TRP A 13 4.47 -3.89 12.79
CA TRP A 13 3.34 -4.77 12.52
C TRP A 13 2.32 -4.76 13.68
N GLU A 14 2.77 -4.85 14.92
CA GLU A 14 1.89 -4.83 16.09
C GLU A 14 1.12 -3.51 16.18
N HIS A 15 1.80 -2.38 15.97
CA HIS A 15 1.17 -1.06 15.94
C HIS A 15 0.11 -0.95 14.85
N GLY A 16 0.34 -1.56 13.68
CA GLY A 16 -0.61 -1.57 12.56
C GLY A 16 -1.75 -2.59 12.67
N TYR A 17 -1.64 -3.59 13.54
CA TYR A 17 -2.48 -4.78 13.49
C TYR A 17 -3.99 -4.45 13.60
N GLY A 18 -4.34 -3.60 14.57
CA GLY A 18 -5.71 -3.14 14.80
C GLY A 18 -6.17 -1.97 13.92
N LEU A 19 -5.28 -1.39 13.11
CA LEU A 19 -5.58 -0.20 12.33
C LEU A 19 -6.29 -0.55 11.00
N PRO A 20 -7.15 0.34 10.47
CA PRO A 20 -7.68 0.19 9.12
C PRO A 20 -6.56 0.32 8.05
N PRO A 21 -6.74 -0.23 6.84
CA PRO A 21 -5.72 -0.27 5.78
C PRO A 21 -5.03 1.07 5.48
N PRO A 22 -5.73 2.23 5.34
CA PRO A 22 -5.05 3.51 5.09
C PRO A 22 -4.11 3.90 6.24
N GLN A 23 -4.47 3.56 7.48
CA GLN A 23 -3.66 3.87 8.66
C GLN A 23 -2.50 2.88 8.84
N ARG A 24 -2.64 1.62 8.38
CA ARG A 24 -1.53 0.65 8.34
C ARG A 24 -0.38 1.14 7.46
N ALA A 25 -0.70 1.68 6.29
CA ALA A 25 0.29 2.28 5.39
C ALA A 25 1.10 3.37 6.10
N LEU A 26 0.40 4.29 6.78
CA LEU A 26 1.04 5.36 7.55
C LEU A 26 1.87 4.86 8.73
N ALA A 27 1.40 3.82 9.43
CA ALA A 27 2.16 3.19 10.50
C ALA A 27 3.50 2.63 9.98
N LEU A 28 3.48 1.88 8.88
CA LEU A 28 4.69 1.35 8.26
C LEU A 28 5.67 2.46 7.84
N LEU A 29 5.15 3.53 7.23
CA LEU A 29 5.97 4.67 6.81
C LEU A 29 6.56 5.43 8.00
N ALA A 30 5.81 5.62 9.09
CA ALA A 30 6.31 6.29 10.29
C ALA A 30 7.50 5.53 10.91
N TYR A 31 7.48 4.20 10.88
CA TYR A 31 8.64 3.40 11.31
C TYR A 31 9.81 3.46 10.31
N GLY A 32 9.54 3.49 9.00
CA GLY A 32 10.57 3.57 7.96
C GLY A 32 11.23 4.96 7.83
N TRP A 33 10.51 6.02 8.18
CA TRP A 33 10.93 7.42 8.12
C TRP A 33 10.68 8.12 9.47
N PRO A 34 11.35 7.73 10.55
CA PRO A 34 11.09 8.27 11.89
C PRO A 34 11.41 9.78 12.03
N HIS A 35 12.17 10.34 11.08
CA HIS A 35 12.51 11.76 11.05
C HIS A 35 11.48 12.61 10.30
N VAL A 36 10.53 12.00 9.58
CA VAL A 36 9.46 12.71 8.87
C VAL A 36 8.24 12.74 9.78
N PRO A 37 7.69 13.93 10.09
CA PRO A 37 6.48 14.05 10.91
C PRO A 37 5.31 13.26 10.33
N ARG A 38 4.47 12.69 11.20
CA ARG A 38 3.32 11.89 10.78
C ARG A 38 2.36 12.67 9.88
N ASP A 39 2.15 13.95 10.15
CA ASP A 39 1.27 14.81 9.35
C ASP A 39 1.82 15.04 7.94
N GLU A 40 3.15 15.09 7.78
CA GLU A 40 3.79 15.18 6.47
C GLU A 40 3.64 13.86 5.69
N LEU A 41 3.79 12.71 6.36
CA LEU A 41 3.51 11.40 5.77
C LEU A 41 2.03 11.27 5.37
N ALA A 42 1.12 11.76 6.21
CA ALA A 42 -0.32 11.72 5.95
C ALA A 42 -0.73 12.62 4.78
N SER A 43 -0.06 13.77 4.63
CA SER A 43 -0.33 14.76 3.60
C SER A 43 0.39 14.50 2.27
N ALA A 44 1.26 13.48 2.20
CA ALA A 44 1.91 13.10 0.96
C ALA A 44 0.88 12.59 -0.07
N PRO A 45 1.01 12.98 -1.36
CA PRO A 45 0.24 12.38 -2.45
C PRO A 45 0.34 10.86 -2.45
N LEU A 46 -0.75 10.17 -2.79
CA LEU A 46 -0.82 8.70 -2.75
C LEU A 46 0.27 8.03 -3.59
N GLY A 47 0.62 8.57 -4.77
CA GLY A 47 1.71 8.00 -5.56
C GLY A 47 3.07 8.13 -4.89
N ARG A 48 3.31 9.22 -4.14
CA ARG A 48 4.54 9.38 -3.35
C ARG A 48 4.56 8.44 -2.14
N ARG A 49 3.43 8.29 -1.46
CA ARG A 49 3.24 7.29 -0.40
C ARG A 49 3.57 5.89 -0.92
N ASP A 50 3.03 5.54 -2.08
CA ASP A 50 3.19 4.22 -2.70
C ASP A 50 4.63 3.98 -3.15
N ALA A 51 5.33 5.01 -3.63
CA ALA A 51 6.76 4.93 -3.90
C ALA A 51 7.59 4.66 -2.63
N TRP A 52 7.25 5.28 -1.49
CA TRP A 52 7.90 4.99 -0.23
C TRP A 52 7.60 3.58 0.28
N LEU A 53 6.37 3.10 0.13
CA LEU A 53 6.01 1.71 0.47
C LEU A 53 6.73 0.70 -0.43
N ALA A 54 6.86 0.98 -1.73
CA ALA A 54 7.64 0.16 -2.65
C ALA A 54 9.13 0.11 -2.24
N ARG A 55 9.73 1.23 -1.84
CA ARG A 55 11.11 1.25 -1.29
C ARG A 55 11.24 0.41 -0.02
N LEU A 56 10.27 0.53 0.89
CA LEU A 56 10.24 -0.25 2.11
C LEU A 56 10.13 -1.75 1.78
N ARG A 57 9.24 -2.11 0.85
CA ARG A 57 9.13 -3.48 0.34
C ARG A 57 10.47 -3.98 -0.21
N ILE A 58 11.12 -3.23 -1.10
CA ILE A 58 12.40 -3.61 -1.69
C ILE A 58 13.45 -3.89 -0.60
N ALA A 59 13.54 -3.02 0.42
CA ALA A 59 14.50 -3.17 1.50
C ALA A 59 14.22 -4.39 2.41
N LEU A 60 12.96 -4.77 2.58
CA LEU A 60 12.57 -5.88 3.47
C LEU A 60 12.63 -7.25 2.79
N PHE A 61 12.17 -7.33 1.54
CA PHE A 61 11.90 -8.60 0.86
C PHE A 61 12.54 -8.71 -0.53
N GLY A 62 13.31 -7.71 -0.96
CA GLY A 62 13.94 -7.68 -2.29
C GLY A 62 13.05 -7.02 -3.36
N PRO A 63 13.53 -6.88 -4.60
CA PRO A 63 12.82 -6.15 -5.66
C PRO A 63 11.67 -6.92 -6.30
N GLU A 64 11.67 -8.25 -6.23
CA GLU A 64 10.65 -9.06 -6.90
C GLU A 64 9.36 -9.16 -6.08
N LEU A 65 8.21 -8.82 -6.67
CA LEU A 65 6.88 -9.09 -6.15
C LEU A 65 6.35 -10.33 -6.83
N ALA A 66 6.17 -11.41 -6.08
CA ALA A 66 5.45 -12.59 -6.53
C ALA A 66 3.97 -12.48 -6.15
N PHE A 67 3.08 -12.69 -7.10
CA PHE A 67 1.64 -12.61 -6.85
C PHE A 67 0.87 -13.60 -7.71
N VAL A 68 -0.38 -13.82 -7.31
CA VAL A 68 -1.35 -14.62 -8.05
C VAL A 68 -2.53 -13.75 -8.45
N ALA A 69 -2.99 -13.93 -9.68
CA ALA A 69 -4.18 -13.30 -10.21
C ALA A 69 -5.11 -14.35 -10.81
N THR A 70 -6.41 -14.10 -10.80
CA THR A 70 -7.38 -14.98 -11.46
C THR A 70 -7.70 -14.41 -12.84
N CYS A 71 -7.54 -15.21 -13.88
CA CYS A 71 -7.87 -14.79 -15.24
C CYS A 71 -9.38 -14.52 -15.34
N PRO A 72 -9.81 -13.32 -15.76
CA PRO A 72 -11.24 -13.00 -15.86
C PRO A 72 -11.97 -13.75 -16.98
N HIS A 73 -11.25 -14.42 -17.89
CA HIS A 73 -11.83 -15.11 -19.04
C HIS A 73 -11.99 -16.61 -18.83
N CYS A 74 -10.98 -17.28 -18.27
CA CYS A 74 -10.99 -18.74 -18.07
C CYS A 74 -10.94 -19.18 -16.61
N ALA A 75 -10.90 -18.22 -15.66
CA ALA A 75 -10.83 -18.45 -14.22
C ALA A 75 -9.59 -19.21 -13.72
N SER A 76 -8.57 -19.43 -14.56
CA SER A 76 -7.32 -20.04 -14.10
C SER A 76 -6.52 -19.11 -13.19
N VAL A 77 -5.73 -19.71 -12.30
CA VAL A 77 -4.81 -18.98 -11.42
C VAL A 77 -3.51 -18.75 -12.18
N VAL A 78 -3.17 -17.48 -12.34
CA VAL A 78 -1.95 -17.04 -13.00
C VAL A 78 -0.96 -16.58 -11.94
N GLU A 79 0.19 -17.27 -11.88
CA GLU A 79 1.34 -16.86 -11.08
C GLU A 79 2.19 -15.89 -11.90
N SER A 80 2.62 -14.79 -11.31
CA SER A 80 3.42 -13.78 -12.00
C SER A 80 4.37 -13.08 -11.04
N THR A 81 5.43 -12.51 -11.61
CA THR A 81 6.39 -11.67 -10.90
C THR A 81 6.49 -10.29 -11.53
N LEU A 82 6.76 -9.29 -10.71
CA LEU A 82 7.00 -7.90 -11.12
C LEU A 82 8.24 -7.37 -10.40
N ASP A 83 9.02 -6.53 -11.06
CA ASP A 83 10.06 -5.73 -10.40
C ASP A 83 9.44 -4.49 -9.72
N ALA A 84 9.63 -4.33 -8.42
CA ALA A 84 9.21 -3.14 -7.64
C ALA A 84 10.02 -1.88 -7.98
N ALA A 85 11.22 -2.00 -8.55
CA ALA A 85 12.12 -0.86 -8.71
C ALA A 85 11.47 0.35 -9.43
N PRO A 86 10.66 0.18 -10.50
CA PRO A 86 9.93 1.28 -11.12
C PRO A 86 8.88 1.93 -10.20
N LEU A 87 8.27 1.16 -9.30
CA LEU A 87 7.27 1.67 -8.34
C LEU A 87 7.92 2.54 -7.26
N ALA A 88 9.21 2.33 -6.98
CA ALA A 88 9.96 3.01 -5.94
C ALA A 88 10.54 4.38 -6.36
N LEU A 89 10.24 4.86 -7.55
CA LEU A 89 10.74 6.14 -8.06
C LEU A 89 9.96 7.30 -7.43
N ASP A 90 10.67 8.31 -6.91
CA ASP A 90 9.99 9.54 -6.46
C ASP A 90 9.55 10.32 -7.69
N ALA A 91 8.28 10.71 -7.71
CA ALA A 91 7.80 11.79 -8.55
C ALA A 91 7.81 13.10 -7.75
N PRO A 92 8.04 14.26 -8.40
CA PRO A 92 7.75 15.54 -7.77
C PRO A 92 6.27 15.58 -7.37
N PRO A 93 5.93 16.27 -6.27
CA PRO A 93 4.53 16.45 -5.88
C PRO A 93 3.78 17.11 -7.03
N PRO A 94 2.61 16.60 -7.42
CA PRO A 94 1.91 17.11 -8.57
C PRO A 94 1.23 18.43 -8.25
N ASP A 95 1.21 19.32 -9.24
CA ASP A 95 0.48 20.57 -9.15
C ASP A 95 -1.04 20.32 -9.25
N PRO A 96 -1.87 21.13 -8.56
CA PRO A 96 -3.31 21.10 -8.76
C PRO A 96 -3.69 21.40 -10.22
N ARG A 97 -4.80 20.82 -10.68
CA ARG A 97 -5.27 20.97 -12.05
C ARG A 97 -6.71 21.44 -12.09
N SER A 98 -6.99 22.45 -12.91
CA SER A 98 -8.37 22.88 -13.17
C SER A 98 -8.99 22.13 -14.35
N ILE A 99 -10.23 21.69 -14.18
CA ILE A 99 -11.06 21.06 -15.21
C ILE A 99 -12.47 21.67 -15.22
N GLU A 100 -13.21 21.49 -16.31
CA GLU A 100 -14.63 21.88 -16.40
C GLU A 100 -15.49 20.65 -16.08
N ILE A 101 -16.43 20.79 -15.14
CA ILE A 101 -17.42 19.77 -14.76
C ILE A 101 -18.78 20.44 -14.75
N ASP A 102 -19.74 19.90 -15.50
CA ASP A 102 -21.13 20.37 -15.51
C ASP A 102 -21.28 21.90 -15.70
N GLY A 103 -20.34 22.52 -16.44
CA GLY A 103 -20.31 23.97 -16.71
C GLY A 103 -19.68 24.82 -15.61
N ALA A 104 -19.10 24.20 -14.57
CA ALA A 104 -18.33 24.86 -13.53
C ALA A 104 -16.84 24.50 -13.64
N ARG A 105 -15.98 25.49 -13.44
CA ARG A 105 -14.53 25.27 -13.31
C ARG A 105 -14.19 24.83 -11.89
N VAL A 106 -13.53 23.69 -11.78
CA VAL A 106 -13.12 23.11 -10.50
C VAL A 106 -11.63 22.83 -10.51
N THR A 107 -10.96 23.02 -9.38
CA THR A 107 -9.53 22.73 -9.20
C THR A 107 -9.37 21.51 -8.32
N LEU A 108 -8.69 20.50 -8.87
CA LEU A 108 -8.44 19.22 -8.24
C LEU A 108 -7.02 19.15 -7.68
N ARG A 109 -6.84 18.47 -6.55
CA ARG A 109 -5.53 18.06 -6.02
C ARG A 109 -5.42 16.55 -5.92
N ALA A 110 -4.18 16.06 -5.85
CA ALA A 110 -3.93 14.65 -5.54
C ALA A 110 -4.58 14.22 -4.22
N ALA A 111 -4.99 12.94 -4.16
CA ALA A 111 -5.39 12.31 -2.92
C ALA A 111 -4.18 12.12 -1.99
N THR A 112 -4.39 12.16 -0.69
CA THR A 112 -3.39 11.87 0.34
C THR A 112 -3.91 10.81 1.31
N SER A 113 -3.04 10.31 2.21
CA SER A 113 -3.48 9.33 3.20
C SER A 113 -4.41 9.93 4.25
N ALA A 114 -4.29 11.23 4.53
CA ALA A 114 -5.23 11.94 5.41
C ALA A 114 -6.64 11.87 4.85
N ASP A 115 -6.77 12.06 3.53
CA ASP A 115 -8.07 12.01 2.85
C ASP A 115 -8.72 10.63 2.92
N LEU A 116 -7.92 9.56 2.91
CA LEU A 116 -8.41 8.18 3.06
C LEU A 116 -8.76 7.82 4.50
N ALA A 117 -8.17 8.51 5.49
CA ALA A 117 -8.39 8.21 6.91
C ALA A 117 -9.79 8.62 7.38
N ASP A 118 -10.35 9.68 6.77
CA ASP A 118 -11.65 10.25 7.12
C ASP A 118 -12.81 9.63 6.34
N LEU A 119 -12.54 8.74 5.39
CA LEU A 119 -13.59 8.13 4.58
C LEU A 119 -14.36 7.04 5.35
N PRO A 120 -15.70 7.08 5.32
CA PRO A 120 -16.51 5.94 5.74
C PRO A 120 -16.22 4.75 4.81
N ARG A 121 -16.46 3.53 5.31
CA ARG A 121 -16.19 2.28 4.60
C ARG A 121 -17.48 1.68 4.04
N ASP A 122 -18.16 2.48 3.24
CA ASP A 122 -19.42 2.15 2.58
C ASP A 122 -19.28 2.23 1.05
N ALA A 123 -20.37 1.94 0.34
CA ALA A 123 -20.38 1.93 -1.12
C ALA A 123 -20.09 3.30 -1.76
N ASP A 124 -20.34 4.39 -1.02
CA ASP A 124 -20.21 5.77 -1.52
C ASP A 124 -18.83 6.38 -1.20
N ALA A 125 -17.96 5.66 -0.50
CA ALA A 125 -16.64 6.13 -0.10
C ALA A 125 -15.81 6.67 -1.28
N ALA A 126 -15.88 6.00 -2.44
CA ALA A 126 -15.21 6.44 -3.66
C ALA A 126 -15.76 7.77 -4.16
N ARG A 127 -17.10 7.94 -4.20
CA ARG A 127 -17.76 9.17 -4.62
C ARG A 127 -17.36 10.35 -3.72
N ARG A 128 -17.38 10.14 -2.40
CA ARG A 128 -16.97 11.15 -1.41
C ARG A 128 -15.49 11.47 -1.51
N LEU A 129 -14.62 10.48 -1.74
CA LEU A 129 -13.19 10.71 -1.95
C LEU A 129 -12.94 11.66 -3.13
N LEU A 130 -13.58 11.38 -4.27
CA LEU A 130 -13.46 12.18 -5.49
C LEU A 130 -13.94 13.61 -5.24
N ALA A 131 -15.08 13.80 -4.57
CA ALA A 131 -15.58 15.13 -4.21
C ALA A 131 -14.62 15.90 -3.30
N LEU A 132 -14.02 15.23 -2.28
CA LEU A 132 -13.05 15.85 -1.37
C LEU A 132 -11.75 16.30 -2.07
N ARG A 133 -11.49 15.89 -3.33
CA ARG A 133 -10.29 16.30 -4.08
C ARG A 133 -10.42 17.70 -4.66
N VAL A 134 -11.62 18.24 -4.70
CA VAL A 134 -11.89 19.58 -5.20
C VAL A 134 -11.53 20.58 -4.10
N ILE A 135 -10.53 21.42 -4.37
CA ILE A 135 -10.04 22.44 -3.41
C ILE A 135 -10.53 23.85 -3.74
N ASP A 136 -11.03 24.07 -4.95
CA ASP A 136 -11.66 25.32 -5.36
C ASP A 136 -12.70 24.99 -6.43
N ALA A 137 -13.94 25.43 -6.24
CA ALA A 137 -15.03 25.32 -7.20
C ALA A 137 -15.73 26.68 -7.42
N GLY A 138 -15.04 27.78 -7.10
CA GLY A 138 -15.61 29.12 -7.07
C GLY A 138 -16.71 29.25 -6.02
N ASP A 139 -17.83 29.90 -6.38
CA ASP A 139 -19.02 30.04 -5.53
C ASP A 139 -19.85 28.75 -5.39
N THR A 140 -19.44 27.65 -6.05
CA THR A 140 -20.20 26.40 -6.07
C THR A 140 -19.59 25.42 -5.07
N THR A 141 -20.37 24.96 -4.09
CA THR A 141 -19.99 23.78 -3.31
C THR A 141 -20.40 22.54 -4.09
N LEU A 142 -19.46 21.67 -4.45
CA LEU A 142 -19.79 20.40 -5.09
C LEU A 142 -20.33 19.44 -4.03
N ASP A 143 -21.62 19.13 -4.15
CA ASP A 143 -22.23 18.03 -3.42
C ASP A 143 -21.84 16.70 -4.08
N ALA A 144 -21.26 15.79 -3.31
CA ALA A 144 -20.87 14.46 -3.78
C ALA A 144 -22.07 13.67 -4.33
N ASP A 145 -23.25 13.89 -3.77
CA ASP A 145 -24.49 13.23 -4.18
C ASP A 145 -25.08 13.83 -5.46
N ALA A 146 -24.67 15.06 -5.82
CA ALA A 146 -25.08 15.72 -7.06
C ALA A 146 -24.18 15.41 -8.26
N LEU A 147 -23.01 14.80 -8.05
CA LEU A 147 -22.10 14.44 -9.13
C LEU A 147 -22.70 13.30 -9.98
N THR A 148 -22.84 13.54 -11.27
CA THR A 148 -23.25 12.50 -12.22
C THR A 148 -22.14 11.46 -12.40
N GLU A 149 -22.46 10.27 -12.90
CA GLU A 149 -21.45 9.25 -13.23
C GLU A 149 -20.44 9.75 -14.27
N ALA A 150 -20.86 10.62 -15.20
CA ALA A 150 -19.95 11.24 -16.16
C ALA A 150 -18.99 12.23 -15.48
N SER A 151 -19.48 13.01 -14.53
CA SER A 151 -18.68 13.94 -13.71
C SER A 151 -17.66 13.19 -12.87
N LEU A 152 -18.06 12.06 -12.26
CA LEU A 152 -17.15 11.20 -11.50
C LEU A 152 -16.05 10.60 -12.37
N ALA A 153 -16.40 10.09 -13.56
CA ALA A 153 -15.41 9.57 -14.50
C ALA A 153 -14.40 10.65 -14.91
N ALA A 154 -14.87 11.86 -15.22
CA ALA A 154 -14.00 12.99 -15.56
C ALA A 154 -13.06 13.39 -14.42
N ILE A 155 -13.55 13.40 -13.17
CA ILE A 155 -12.71 13.64 -11.98
C ILE A 155 -11.67 12.53 -11.82
N ALA A 156 -12.09 11.27 -11.92
CA ALA A 156 -11.20 10.12 -11.78
C ALA A 156 -10.07 10.15 -12.83
N ASP A 157 -10.40 10.41 -14.09
CA ASP A 157 -9.42 10.53 -15.18
C ASP A 157 -8.45 11.70 -14.96
N ALA A 158 -8.95 12.83 -14.47
CA ALA A 158 -8.11 13.98 -14.15
C ALA A 158 -7.17 13.71 -12.97
N LEU A 159 -7.65 13.00 -11.93
CA LEU A 159 -6.83 12.60 -10.78
C LEU A 159 -5.76 11.57 -11.15
N ALA A 160 -6.07 10.61 -12.02
CA ALA A 160 -5.10 9.66 -12.54
C ALA A 160 -3.97 10.35 -13.33
N GLN A 161 -4.26 11.50 -13.95
CA GLN A 161 -3.25 12.33 -14.62
C GLN A 161 -2.46 13.21 -13.63
N ILE A 162 -3.10 13.69 -12.56
CA ILE A 162 -2.43 14.47 -11.49
C ILE A 162 -1.43 13.58 -10.75
N ASP A 163 -1.85 12.39 -10.31
CA ASP A 163 -1.01 11.46 -9.54
C ASP A 163 -1.00 10.07 -10.18
N PRO A 164 -0.21 9.86 -11.26
CA PRO A 164 -0.14 8.57 -11.95
C PRO A 164 0.36 7.43 -11.06
N GLY A 165 1.09 7.74 -9.99
CA GLY A 165 1.58 6.75 -9.04
C GLY A 165 0.52 6.26 -8.06
N ALA A 166 -0.61 6.95 -7.91
CA ALA A 166 -1.67 6.61 -6.95
C ALA A 166 -2.47 5.36 -7.34
N ALA A 167 -2.45 4.98 -8.61
CA ALA A 167 -3.13 3.81 -9.14
C ALA A 167 -2.19 3.06 -10.08
N THR A 168 -1.54 2.03 -9.55
CA THR A 168 -0.64 1.19 -10.35
C THR A 168 -1.42 0.11 -11.06
N ASP A 169 -1.42 0.11 -12.39
CA ASP A 169 -2.01 -0.94 -13.22
C ASP A 169 -0.95 -1.94 -13.70
N LEU A 170 -1.24 -3.23 -13.53
CA LEU A 170 -0.40 -4.34 -13.97
C LEU A 170 -0.98 -4.96 -15.24
N ALA A 171 -0.18 -5.01 -16.30
CA ALA A 171 -0.52 -5.80 -17.48
C ALA A 171 -0.24 -7.28 -17.21
N LEU A 172 -1.24 -8.13 -17.45
CA LEU A 172 -1.19 -9.57 -17.18
C LEU A 172 -1.60 -10.37 -18.42
N ASP A 173 -0.93 -11.49 -18.62
CA ASP A 173 -1.18 -12.45 -19.71
C ASP A 173 -1.55 -13.81 -19.12
N CYS A 174 -2.60 -14.43 -19.65
CA CYS A 174 -3.02 -15.76 -19.20
C CYS A 174 -2.36 -16.82 -20.08
N PRO A 175 -1.52 -17.73 -19.52
CA PRO A 175 -0.87 -18.76 -20.31
C PRO A 175 -1.86 -19.80 -20.85
N ASP A 176 -3.02 -19.98 -20.21
CA ASP A 176 -3.97 -21.04 -20.57
C ASP A 176 -4.89 -20.65 -21.73
N CYS A 177 -5.35 -19.39 -21.78
CA CYS A 177 -6.29 -18.91 -22.80
C CYS A 177 -5.76 -17.79 -23.69
N GLY A 178 -4.56 -17.25 -23.40
CA GLY A 178 -3.95 -16.15 -24.16
C GLY A 178 -4.60 -14.78 -23.94
N ALA A 179 -5.59 -14.66 -23.04
CA ALA A 179 -6.22 -13.39 -22.72
C ALA A 179 -5.24 -12.43 -22.02
N ARG A 180 -5.37 -11.14 -22.33
CA ARG A 180 -4.65 -10.04 -21.68
C ARG A 180 -5.62 -9.18 -20.89
N TRP A 181 -5.22 -8.76 -19.70
CA TRP A 181 -6.01 -7.84 -18.89
C TRP A 181 -5.12 -6.96 -18.02
N HIS A 182 -5.72 -5.93 -17.43
CA HIS A 182 -5.09 -5.08 -16.44
C HIS A 182 -5.65 -5.37 -15.05
N GLY A 183 -4.79 -5.39 -14.04
CA GLY A 183 -5.18 -5.52 -12.63
C GLY A 183 -4.50 -4.46 -11.77
N GLY A 184 -5.26 -3.84 -10.87
CA GLY A 184 -4.72 -2.84 -9.95
C GLY A 184 -3.83 -3.45 -8.87
N LEU A 185 -2.69 -2.80 -8.60
CA LEU A 185 -1.81 -3.10 -7.48
C LEU A 185 -1.99 -2.07 -6.36
N ASP A 186 -2.54 -2.53 -5.24
CA ASP A 186 -2.46 -1.80 -3.96
C ASP A 186 -1.17 -2.24 -3.24
N ILE A 187 -0.10 -1.46 -3.39
CA ILE A 187 1.21 -1.75 -2.75
C ILE A 187 1.11 -1.72 -1.23
N ALA A 188 0.23 -0.90 -0.65
CA ALA A 188 0.04 -0.84 0.79
C ALA A 188 -0.57 -2.14 1.32
N ALA A 189 -1.62 -2.63 0.68
CA ALA A 189 -2.24 -3.91 1.02
C ALA A 189 -1.30 -5.09 0.74
N PHE A 190 -0.54 -5.03 -0.37
CA PHE A 190 0.43 -6.05 -0.74
C PHE A 190 1.51 -6.19 0.34
N LEU A 191 2.22 -5.09 0.65
CA LEU A 191 3.28 -5.06 1.66
C LEU A 191 2.75 -5.48 3.03
N TRP A 192 1.56 -5.01 3.42
CA TRP A 192 0.97 -5.40 4.70
C TRP A 192 0.76 -6.91 4.81
N ARG A 193 0.26 -7.58 3.76
CA ARG A 193 0.08 -9.05 3.75
C ARG A 193 1.41 -9.78 3.92
N GLU A 194 2.47 -9.31 3.28
CA GLU A 194 3.79 -9.91 3.41
C GLU A 194 4.38 -9.74 4.81
N ILE A 195 4.25 -8.53 5.39
CA ILE A 195 4.67 -8.27 6.77
C ILE A 195 3.86 -9.12 7.76
N ASP A 196 2.54 -9.24 7.58
CA ASP A 196 1.69 -10.08 8.45
C ASP A 196 2.07 -11.56 8.37
N ALA A 197 2.29 -12.08 7.16
CA ALA A 197 2.75 -13.45 6.97
C ALA A 197 4.14 -13.68 7.60
N TRP A 198 5.06 -12.73 7.42
CA TRP A 198 6.38 -12.75 8.02
C TRP A 198 6.33 -12.70 9.56
N ALA A 199 5.50 -11.82 10.14
CA ALA A 199 5.37 -11.63 11.58
C ALA A 199 4.81 -12.90 12.24
N ARG A 200 3.72 -13.45 11.69
CA ARG A 200 3.12 -14.70 12.18
C ARG A 200 4.10 -15.88 12.12
N ARG A 201 4.89 -15.99 11.05
CA ARG A 201 5.94 -17.02 10.96
C ARG A 201 7.00 -16.79 12.04
N THR A 202 7.53 -15.58 12.14
CA THR A 202 8.56 -15.22 13.13
C THR A 202 8.11 -15.50 14.56
N LEU A 203 6.88 -15.15 14.92
CA LEU A 203 6.34 -15.41 16.26
C LEU A 203 6.23 -16.93 16.57
N ARG A 204 5.90 -17.76 15.57
CA ARG A 204 5.93 -19.23 15.73
C ARG A 204 7.35 -19.75 15.94
N GLU A 205 8.32 -19.22 15.20
CA GLU A 205 9.73 -19.57 15.35
C GLU A 205 10.24 -19.19 16.75
N VAL A 206 9.92 -17.98 17.22
CA VAL A 206 10.23 -17.52 18.58
C VAL A 206 9.61 -18.44 19.61
N HIS A 207 8.33 -18.78 19.47
CA HIS A 207 7.65 -19.70 20.38
C HIS A 207 8.34 -21.07 20.46
N ALA A 208 8.66 -21.67 19.31
CA ALA A 208 9.30 -22.98 19.26
C ALA A 208 10.70 -22.98 19.90
N LEU A 209 11.52 -21.96 19.59
CA LEU A 209 12.88 -21.86 20.12
C LEU A 209 12.90 -21.49 21.60
N ALA A 210 12.03 -20.58 22.05
CA ALA A 210 11.90 -20.26 23.46
C ALA A 210 11.46 -21.50 24.28
N ARG A 211 10.56 -22.32 23.74
CA ARG A 211 10.13 -23.56 24.39
C ARG A 211 11.23 -24.62 24.46
N ALA A 212 12.05 -24.76 23.42
CA ALA A 212 13.11 -25.77 23.34
C ALA A 212 14.37 -25.40 24.12
N TYR A 213 14.74 -24.11 24.13
CA TYR A 213 16.03 -23.63 24.64
C TYR A 213 15.93 -22.66 25.82
N ALA A 214 14.71 -22.30 26.24
CA ALA A 214 14.44 -21.29 27.28
C ALA A 214 15.06 -19.91 26.98
N TRP A 215 15.28 -19.59 25.70
CA TRP A 215 15.75 -18.28 25.27
C TRP A 215 14.64 -17.23 25.35
N ARG A 216 15.01 -15.99 25.66
CA ARG A 216 14.07 -14.87 25.63
C ARG A 216 13.83 -14.46 24.17
N GLU A 217 12.68 -13.85 23.92
CA GLU A 217 12.31 -13.37 22.58
C GLU A 217 13.41 -12.51 21.93
N ALA A 218 13.96 -11.55 22.68
CA ALA A 218 15.04 -10.69 22.19
C ALA A 218 16.29 -11.48 21.74
N ASP A 219 16.63 -12.55 22.46
CA ASP A 219 17.78 -13.40 22.13
C ASP A 219 17.52 -14.18 20.83
N VAL A 220 16.27 -14.62 20.58
CA VAL A 220 15.87 -15.32 19.34
C VAL A 220 15.79 -14.36 18.15
N LEU A 221 15.26 -13.14 18.36
CA LEU A 221 15.14 -12.13 17.31
C LEU A 221 16.52 -11.58 16.87
N ALA A 222 17.51 -11.58 17.77
CA ALA A 222 18.90 -11.23 17.46
C ALA A 222 19.63 -12.28 16.60
N LEU A 223 19.11 -13.51 16.52
CA LEU A 223 19.66 -14.52 15.60
C LEU A 223 19.35 -14.16 14.15
N SER A 224 20.31 -14.43 13.26
CA SER A 224 20.05 -14.37 11.82
C SER A 224 18.97 -15.40 11.42
N PRO A 225 18.20 -15.14 10.35
CA PRO A 225 17.19 -16.08 9.86
C PRO A 225 17.76 -17.48 9.60
N THR A 226 18.98 -17.57 9.06
CA THR A 226 19.67 -18.85 8.82
C THR A 226 19.92 -19.63 10.10
N ARG A 227 20.44 -18.97 11.15
CA ARG A 227 20.71 -19.65 12.43
C ARG A 227 19.40 -20.10 13.09
N ARG A 228 18.37 -19.27 13.04
CA ARG A 228 17.06 -19.59 13.59
C ARG A 228 16.47 -20.84 12.94
N LYS A 229 16.52 -20.92 11.61
CA LYS A 229 16.09 -22.11 10.85
C LYS A 229 16.84 -23.38 11.26
N LEU A 230 18.17 -23.31 11.38
CA LEU A 230 18.98 -24.47 11.79
C LEU A 230 18.63 -24.94 13.21
N TYR A 231 18.37 -24.03 14.15
CA TYR A 231 17.95 -24.43 15.50
C TYR A 231 16.54 -25.05 15.51
N LEU A 232 15.62 -24.58 14.66
CA LEU A 232 14.29 -25.19 14.52
C LEU A 232 14.40 -26.62 13.99
N GLU A 233 15.24 -26.86 13.00
CA GLU A 233 15.53 -28.20 12.48
C GLU A 233 16.10 -29.12 13.57
N LEU A 234 17.00 -28.62 14.43
CA LEU A 234 17.59 -29.38 15.53
C LEU A 234 16.60 -29.73 16.64
N CYS A 235 15.58 -28.89 16.88
CA CYS A 235 14.53 -29.17 17.87
C CYS A 235 13.28 -29.84 17.28
N GLY A 236 13.27 -30.13 15.98
CA GLY A 236 12.18 -30.83 15.29
C GLY A 236 10.89 -30.02 15.18
N ALA A 237 11.00 -28.70 15.08
CA ALA A 237 9.88 -27.75 15.02
C ALA A 237 9.72 -27.10 13.64
#